data_AF-E3N0W9-F1
#
_entry.id   AF-E3N0W9-F1
#
_cell.length_a   1.000
_cell.length_b   1.000
_cell.length_c   1.000
_cell.angle_alpha   90.00
_cell.angle_beta   90.00
_cell.angle_gamma   90.00
#
_symmetry.space_group_name_H-M   'P 1'
#
loop_
_entity.id
_entity.type
_entity.pdbx_description
1 polymer ?
#
loop_
_entity_poly.entity_id
_entity_poly.type
_entity_poly.pdbx_seq_one_letter_code
_entity_poly.pdbx_strand_id
1 'polypeptide(L)'
;MPVVYDHTDPRYIRHANNIWFRFNDKETHGTLHPSNWTTCHYEHIGGSAGVSTVVTIDHSEHLVDDNFISVVCEDVEAFVKHQAEELEYLSLTISDTDGDQKMLETNINRMCRCLENSLQSRTEKLKVKHLSLSVLGISQVVSAINLLDRDCLGIVTVHLPFDDQVFTAEDFIPLREGEKRQRFYLIIHLHKFSVEVLEEVRKLLAYASQFDFISIDYETIDEKCIELLAETKHSSYEKSVMFSIDHSDDPEEMARRNLSDNKCPINIFEIPSIMSSIASHIGCFEIQSLREVSGGIRRCVDYIKPETHILTYHIRIENYSMVIINENMSRGCISDYRGSVEQQAVRIVNDFYLYTRYQKGCMDELYIRTDEETWKLKKEDDSALWKFFKLLRKVLISRKSPLKVISLNLSTNWQCLVMDILPYLDAHCLESIIIQRIRGIDEECTIDLDEISKTEQWSKLKALQIKNLTVRMSIQEMNILNFERIDITLETMSQEDITYCRKASCFEYKLNIECRQ
;
A
#
# COMPACT_ATOMS: atom_id res chain seq x y z
N MET A 1 -10.61 -16.13 50.60
CA MET A 1 -11.16 -17.37 50.06
C MET A 1 -12.06 -17.01 48.88
N PRO A 2 -11.81 -17.53 47.67
CA PRO A 2 -12.52 -17.10 46.46
C PRO A 2 -13.95 -17.68 46.44
N VAL A 3 -14.92 -16.86 46.80
CA VAL A 3 -16.30 -17.31 47.08
C VAL A 3 -16.99 -17.77 45.80
N VAL A 4 -16.92 -16.98 44.74
CA VAL A 4 -17.58 -17.32 43.47
C VAL A 4 -16.88 -18.51 42.82
N TYR A 5 -15.56 -18.56 42.85
CA TYR A 5 -14.82 -19.70 42.33
C TYR A 5 -15.15 -21.00 43.07
N ASP A 6 -15.18 -20.99 44.40
CA ASP A 6 -15.41 -22.21 45.19
C ASP A 6 -16.87 -22.70 45.16
N HIS A 7 -17.83 -21.78 44.98
CA HIS A 7 -19.26 -22.09 44.96
C HIS A 7 -19.85 -22.29 43.56
N THR A 8 -19.09 -22.03 42.48
CA THR A 8 -19.53 -22.32 41.11
C THR A 8 -19.19 -23.76 40.71
N ASP A 9 -20.08 -24.44 39.97
CA ASP A 9 -19.83 -25.82 39.53
C ASP A 9 -18.54 -25.88 38.69
N PRO A 10 -17.57 -26.77 39.03
CA PRO A 10 -16.31 -26.89 38.31
C PRO A 10 -16.44 -27.13 36.80
N ARG A 11 -17.56 -27.68 36.34
CA ARG A 11 -17.87 -27.86 34.90
C ARG A 11 -18.05 -26.52 34.19
N TYR A 12 -18.62 -25.52 34.86
CA TYR A 12 -18.82 -24.19 34.27
C TYR A 12 -17.53 -23.37 34.33
N ILE A 13 -16.75 -23.48 35.40
CA ILE A 13 -15.47 -22.77 35.55
C ILE A 13 -14.46 -23.22 34.48
N ARG A 14 -14.34 -24.53 34.26
CA ARG A 14 -13.34 -25.08 33.31
C ARG A 14 -13.60 -24.70 31.85
N HIS A 15 -14.86 -24.50 31.49
CA HIS A 15 -15.29 -24.14 30.14
C HIS A 15 -15.66 -22.65 30.03
N ALA A 16 -15.36 -21.85 31.06
CA ALA A 16 -15.59 -20.42 31.00
C ALA A 16 -14.68 -19.82 29.93
N ASN A 17 -15.28 -19.22 28.90
CA ASN A 17 -14.58 -18.55 27.81
C ASN A 17 -14.66 -17.02 27.90
N ASN A 18 -15.60 -16.48 28.68
CA ASN A 18 -15.63 -15.04 28.99
C ASN A 18 -15.70 -14.81 30.49
N ILE A 19 -14.82 -13.93 30.97
CA ILE A 19 -14.77 -13.48 32.35
C ILE A 19 -14.88 -11.96 32.35
N TRP A 20 -15.99 -11.44 32.88
CA TRP A 20 -16.24 -10.01 32.96
C TRP A 20 -16.49 -9.59 34.39
N PHE A 21 -15.74 -8.62 34.87
CA PHE A 21 -16.00 -7.91 36.12
C PHE A 21 -16.08 -6.42 35.84
N ARG A 22 -17.17 -5.80 36.29
CA ARG A 22 -17.36 -4.36 36.29
C ARG A 22 -17.50 -3.84 37.71
N PHE A 23 -16.66 -2.92 38.12
CA PHE A 23 -16.60 -2.44 39.50
C PHE A 23 -16.65 -0.92 39.61
N ASN A 24 -17.11 -0.41 40.74
CA ASN A 24 -17.09 1.02 41.04
C ASN A 24 -16.53 1.26 42.45
N ASP A 25 -16.92 2.36 43.10
CA ASP A 25 -16.51 2.72 44.45
C ASP A 25 -17.21 1.90 45.55
N LYS A 26 -18.29 1.17 45.23
CA LYS A 26 -19.18 0.53 46.22
C LYS A 26 -19.40 -0.96 46.00
N GLU A 27 -19.37 -1.40 44.75
CA GLU A 27 -19.78 -2.74 44.36
C GLU A 27 -19.05 -3.25 43.12
N THR A 28 -19.24 -4.53 42.84
CA THR A 28 -18.76 -5.19 41.62
C THR A 28 -19.80 -6.15 41.09
N HIS A 29 -19.98 -6.16 39.78
CA HIS A 29 -20.80 -7.13 39.05
C HIS A 29 -19.89 -8.01 38.20
N GLY A 30 -20.02 -9.32 38.34
CA GLY A 30 -19.27 -10.32 37.59
C GLY A 30 -20.19 -11.20 36.75
N THR A 31 -19.72 -11.63 35.58
CA THR A 31 -20.42 -12.57 34.69
C THR A 31 -19.44 -13.54 34.07
N LEU A 32 -19.79 -14.83 34.11
CA LEU A 32 -19.01 -15.93 33.53
C LEU A 32 -19.82 -16.61 32.39
N HIS A 33 -19.22 -16.77 31.20
CA HIS A 33 -19.86 -17.33 29.99
C HIS A 33 -19.17 -18.66 29.59
N PRO A 34 -19.93 -19.70 29.20
CA PRO A 34 -20.30 -19.86 27.79
C PRO A 34 -21.79 -19.57 27.47
N SER A 35 -22.62 -19.13 28.42
CA SER A 35 -24.05 -18.78 28.17
C SER A 35 -24.75 -17.84 29.18
N ASN A 36 -24.04 -16.96 29.92
CA ASN A 36 -24.62 -16.14 31.02
C ASN A 36 -25.19 -16.96 32.20
N TRP A 37 -24.60 -18.11 32.53
CA TRP A 37 -25.15 -19.01 33.55
C TRP A 37 -24.81 -18.67 34.99
N THR A 38 -23.78 -17.86 35.24
CA THR A 38 -23.42 -17.45 36.59
C THR A 38 -23.16 -15.96 36.62
N THR A 39 -24.05 -15.26 37.33
CA THR A 39 -23.90 -13.84 37.65
C THR A 39 -23.53 -13.71 39.11
N CYS A 40 -22.56 -12.86 39.40
CA CYS A 40 -22.17 -12.56 40.76
C CYS A 40 -22.20 -11.06 41.02
N HIS A 41 -22.58 -10.69 42.23
CA HIS A 41 -22.64 -9.30 42.66
C HIS A 41 -21.99 -9.20 44.04
N TYR A 42 -21.08 -8.26 44.20
CA TYR A 42 -20.33 -8.02 45.42
C TYR A 42 -20.71 -6.63 45.90
N GLU A 43 -21.43 -6.55 47.00
CA GLU A 43 -21.89 -5.30 47.57
C GLU A 43 -21.28 -5.09 48.94
N HIS A 44 -20.75 -3.89 49.15
CA HIS A 44 -20.26 -3.49 50.46
C HIS A 44 -21.44 -3.28 51.43
N ILE A 45 -21.42 -3.98 52.58
CA ILE A 45 -22.39 -3.74 53.66
C ILE A 45 -21.67 -3.12 54.86
N GLY A 46 -21.99 -1.86 55.15
CA GLY A 46 -21.50 -1.16 56.33
C GLY A 46 -22.07 -1.75 57.62
N GLY A 47 -21.24 -2.41 58.43
CA GLY A 47 -21.59 -2.99 59.71
C GLY A 47 -20.78 -2.42 60.88
N SER A 48 -21.33 -2.49 62.09
CA SER A 48 -20.75 -1.92 63.33
C SER A 48 -19.48 -2.61 63.86
N ALA A 49 -18.94 -3.62 63.16
CA ALA A 49 -17.80 -4.44 63.59
C ALA A 49 -16.62 -4.49 62.58
N GLY A 50 -16.71 -3.82 61.43
CA GLY A 50 -15.71 -3.90 60.38
C GLY A 50 -16.32 -3.77 58.98
N VAL A 51 -15.47 -3.89 57.96
CA VAL A 51 -15.86 -3.86 56.54
C VAL A 51 -16.21 -5.28 56.12
N SER A 52 -17.48 -5.55 55.81
CA SER A 52 -17.93 -6.84 55.27
C SER A 52 -18.54 -6.65 53.88
N THR A 53 -18.55 -7.73 53.10
CA THR A 53 -19.07 -7.79 51.73
C THR A 53 -20.08 -8.92 51.62
N VAL A 54 -21.22 -8.63 51.00
CA VAL A 54 -22.15 -9.66 50.56
C VAL A 54 -21.85 -10.02 49.12
N VAL A 55 -21.63 -11.31 48.90
CA VAL A 55 -21.43 -11.90 47.57
C VAL A 55 -22.70 -12.67 47.22
N THR A 56 -23.44 -12.15 46.25
CA THR A 56 -24.62 -12.79 45.68
C THR A 56 -24.19 -13.57 44.44
N ILE A 57 -24.42 -14.88 44.43
CA ILE A 57 -24.20 -15.76 43.27
C ILE A 57 -25.55 -16.28 42.83
N ASP A 58 -26.04 -15.81 41.69
CA ASP A 58 -27.38 -16.05 41.16
C ASP A 58 -28.51 -15.73 42.18
N HIS A 59 -28.83 -16.66 43.10
CA HIS A 59 -29.85 -16.51 44.13
C HIS A 59 -29.36 -16.81 45.56
N SER A 60 -28.05 -17.03 45.74
CA SER A 60 -27.43 -17.37 47.03
C SER A 60 -26.55 -16.23 47.53
N GLU A 61 -26.65 -15.88 48.81
CA GLU A 61 -25.85 -14.84 49.44
C GLU A 61 -24.80 -15.43 50.38
N HIS A 62 -23.60 -14.88 50.31
CA HIS A 62 -22.45 -15.28 51.13
C HIS A 62 -21.84 -14.03 51.77
N LEU A 63 -21.66 -14.03 53.09
CA LEU A 63 -21.06 -12.92 53.81
C LEU A 63 -19.56 -13.18 54.02
N VAL A 64 -18.73 -12.19 53.66
CA VAL A 64 -17.28 -12.22 53.82
C VAL A 64 -16.81 -11.00 54.59
N ASP A 65 -15.98 -11.20 55.62
CA ASP A 65 -15.42 -10.12 56.44
C ASP A 65 -14.17 -9.50 55.80
N ASP A 66 -14.32 -8.95 54.60
CA ASP A 66 -13.32 -8.13 53.90
C ASP A 66 -14.01 -7.09 53.01
N ASN A 67 -13.23 -6.14 52.50
CA ASN A 67 -13.64 -5.16 51.50
C ASN A 67 -13.96 -5.84 50.15
N PHE A 68 -15.01 -5.37 49.46
CA PHE A 68 -15.56 -6.04 48.28
C PHE A 68 -14.53 -6.23 47.17
N ILE A 69 -13.67 -5.23 46.96
CA ILE A 69 -12.61 -5.30 45.96
C ILE A 69 -11.55 -6.33 46.33
N SER A 70 -11.29 -6.57 47.63
CA SER A 70 -10.42 -7.65 48.10
C SER A 70 -11.03 -9.00 47.73
N VAL A 71 -12.32 -9.17 48.03
CA VAL A 71 -13.05 -10.43 47.80
C VAL A 71 -13.07 -10.76 46.31
N VAL A 72 -13.44 -9.79 45.47
CA VAL A 72 -13.35 -9.92 44.01
C VAL A 72 -11.95 -10.27 43.53
N CYS A 73 -10.90 -9.66 44.11
CA CYS A 73 -9.53 -9.96 43.72
C CYS A 73 -9.17 -11.42 43.97
N GLU A 74 -9.62 -12.02 45.07
CA GLU A 74 -9.39 -13.44 45.33
C GLU A 74 -10.07 -14.33 44.28
N ASP A 75 -11.30 -13.99 43.89
CA ASP A 75 -12.02 -14.69 42.84
C ASP A 75 -11.33 -14.54 41.47
N VAL A 76 -10.95 -13.32 41.08
CA VAL A 76 -10.18 -13.05 39.85
C VAL A 76 -8.87 -13.84 39.85
N GLU A 77 -8.15 -13.86 40.98
CA GLU A 77 -6.91 -14.63 41.14
C GLU A 77 -7.14 -16.12 40.93
N ALA A 78 -8.19 -16.67 41.53
CA ALA A 78 -8.54 -18.08 41.38
C ALA A 78 -8.91 -18.42 39.93
N PHE A 79 -9.76 -17.61 39.28
CA PHE A 79 -10.09 -17.79 37.87
C PHE A 79 -8.84 -17.71 36.98
N VAL A 80 -8.03 -16.67 37.14
CA VAL A 80 -6.82 -16.47 36.33
C VAL A 80 -5.80 -17.58 36.56
N LYS A 81 -5.58 -18.06 37.78
CA LYS A 81 -4.61 -19.14 38.06
C LYS A 81 -5.04 -20.49 37.52
N HIS A 82 -6.32 -20.81 37.63
CA HIS A 82 -6.82 -22.15 37.32
C HIS A 82 -7.41 -22.29 35.91
N GLN A 83 -7.48 -21.20 35.15
CA GLN A 83 -7.90 -21.22 33.76
C GLN A 83 -6.94 -22.05 32.90
N ALA A 84 -7.46 -23.13 32.30
CA ALA A 84 -6.73 -24.02 31.42
C ALA A 84 -7.09 -23.83 29.93
N GLU A 85 -8.35 -23.49 29.65
CA GLU A 85 -8.82 -23.23 28.27
C GLU A 85 -8.53 -21.77 27.87
N GLU A 86 -8.44 -21.54 26.56
CA GLU A 86 -8.27 -20.20 25.98
C GLU A 86 -9.50 -19.33 26.29
N LEU A 87 -9.26 -18.13 26.83
CA LEU A 87 -10.32 -17.15 27.05
C LEU A 87 -10.57 -16.36 25.77
N GLU A 88 -11.83 -16.29 25.39
CA GLU A 88 -12.28 -15.34 24.38
C GLU A 88 -12.18 -13.92 24.96
N TYR A 89 -12.76 -13.64 26.13
CA TYR A 89 -12.70 -12.32 26.77
C TYR A 89 -12.28 -12.36 28.24
N LEU A 90 -11.38 -11.46 28.62
CA LEU A 90 -11.09 -11.07 30.00
C LEU A 90 -11.29 -9.56 30.14
N SER A 91 -12.31 -9.15 30.89
CA SER A 91 -12.67 -7.74 31.08
C SER A 91 -12.68 -7.40 32.57
N LEU A 92 -11.84 -6.47 32.99
CA LEU A 92 -11.84 -5.88 34.34
C LEU A 92 -11.96 -4.36 34.19
N THR A 93 -13.21 -3.87 34.12
CA THR A 93 -13.49 -2.47 33.79
C THR A 93 -14.26 -1.78 34.89
N ILE A 94 -14.27 -0.45 34.87
CA ILE A 94 -15.15 0.30 35.76
C ILE A 94 -16.60 0.30 35.26
N SER A 95 -17.54 0.53 36.16
CA SER A 95 -18.93 0.91 35.86
C SER A 95 -19.14 2.41 36.08
N ASP A 96 -20.09 3.01 35.37
CA ASP A 96 -20.48 4.42 35.56
C ASP A 96 -20.92 4.68 37.01
N THR A 97 -20.35 5.70 37.66
CA THR A 97 -20.72 6.12 39.03
C THR A 97 -20.38 7.60 39.25
N ASP A 98 -21.22 8.31 40.00
CA ASP A 98 -20.92 9.65 40.55
C ASP A 98 -20.09 9.54 41.86
N GLY A 99 -19.26 8.50 41.95
CA GLY A 99 -18.62 8.00 43.17
C GLY A 99 -17.35 8.74 43.59
N ASP A 100 -16.73 8.29 44.69
CA ASP A 100 -15.44 8.82 45.16
C ASP A 100 -14.30 8.42 44.22
N GLN A 101 -13.81 9.38 43.41
CA GLN A 101 -12.70 9.20 42.48
C GLN A 101 -11.46 8.57 43.14
N LYS A 102 -11.11 8.99 44.35
CA LYS A 102 -9.91 8.48 45.05
C LYS A 102 -10.08 7.01 45.45
N MET A 103 -11.30 6.63 45.82
CA MET A 103 -11.63 5.24 46.10
C MET A 103 -11.60 4.40 44.81
N LEU A 104 -12.10 4.95 43.70
CA LEU A 104 -12.04 4.27 42.40
C LEU A 104 -10.60 4.07 41.92
N GLU A 105 -9.72 5.08 42.05
CA GLU A 105 -8.29 4.95 41.76
C GLU A 105 -7.64 3.84 42.59
N THR A 106 -8.00 3.76 43.88
CA THR A 106 -7.51 2.72 44.79
C THR A 106 -7.97 1.33 44.32
N ASN A 107 -9.23 1.21 43.89
CA ASN A 107 -9.80 -0.05 43.41
C ASN A 107 -9.18 -0.48 42.07
N ILE A 108 -8.98 0.45 41.12
CA ILE A 108 -8.31 0.20 39.83
C ILE A 108 -6.90 -0.35 40.07
N ASN A 109 -6.11 0.34 40.91
CA ASN A 109 -4.75 -0.11 41.24
C ASN A 109 -4.74 -1.49 41.88
N ARG A 110 -5.68 -1.75 42.79
CA ARG A 110 -5.76 -3.03 43.48
C ARG A 110 -6.13 -4.15 42.52
N MET A 111 -7.07 -3.93 41.62
CA MET A 111 -7.47 -4.87 40.58
C MET A 111 -6.33 -5.15 39.59
N CYS A 112 -5.67 -4.11 39.07
CA CYS A 112 -4.54 -4.27 38.14
C CYS A 112 -3.40 -5.07 38.78
N ARG A 113 -3.05 -4.75 40.04
CA ARG A 113 -2.03 -5.49 40.79
C ARG A 113 -2.44 -6.93 41.08
N CYS A 114 -3.73 -7.16 41.37
CA CYS A 114 -4.25 -8.51 41.53
C CYS A 114 -4.06 -9.32 40.24
N LEU A 115 -4.48 -8.78 39.10
CA LEU A 115 -4.31 -9.43 37.81
C LEU A 115 -2.83 -9.71 37.52
N GLU A 116 -1.95 -8.72 37.70
CA GLU A 116 -0.52 -8.87 37.47
C GLU A 116 0.08 -10.00 38.32
N ASN A 117 -0.16 -10.00 39.64
CA ASN A 117 0.31 -11.05 40.54
C ASN A 117 -0.23 -12.43 40.15
N SER A 118 -1.51 -12.48 39.75
CA SER A 118 -2.18 -13.71 39.33
C SER A 118 -1.53 -14.26 38.06
N LEU A 119 -1.25 -13.42 37.08
CA LEU A 119 -0.56 -13.81 35.84
C LEU A 119 0.89 -14.23 36.11
N GLN A 120 1.63 -13.51 36.95
CA GLN A 120 3.02 -13.86 37.33
C GLN A 120 3.12 -15.22 38.02
N SER A 121 2.09 -15.59 38.78
CA SER A 121 2.08 -16.84 39.54
C SER A 121 1.86 -18.10 38.67
N ARG A 122 1.46 -17.93 37.41
CA ARG A 122 1.21 -19.05 36.49
C ARG A 122 2.53 -19.62 35.97
N THR A 123 2.57 -20.94 35.83
CA THR A 123 3.69 -21.63 35.15
C THR A 123 3.63 -21.48 33.63
N GLU A 124 2.43 -21.37 33.08
CA GLU A 124 2.19 -21.16 31.65
C GLU A 124 1.43 -19.85 31.43
N LYS A 125 1.84 -19.10 30.40
CA LYS A 125 1.20 -17.85 30.01
C LYS A 125 -0.28 -18.08 29.69
N LEU A 126 -1.14 -17.21 30.21
CA LEU A 126 -2.59 -17.31 29.99
C LEU A 126 -2.91 -16.88 28.55
N LYS A 127 -3.73 -17.68 27.87
CA LYS A 127 -4.21 -17.41 26.50
C LYS A 127 -5.52 -16.63 26.56
N VAL A 128 -5.50 -15.41 26.02
CA VAL A 128 -6.64 -14.49 26.01
C VAL A 128 -6.71 -13.83 24.63
N LYS A 129 -7.86 -13.86 23.97
CA LYS A 129 -8.05 -13.16 22.69
C LYS A 129 -8.39 -11.69 22.86
N HIS A 130 -9.25 -11.35 23.81
CA HIS A 130 -9.70 -10.00 24.06
C HIS A 130 -9.44 -9.61 25.51
N LEU A 131 -8.54 -8.66 25.72
CA LEU A 131 -8.23 -8.08 27.03
C LEU A 131 -8.85 -6.68 27.13
N SER A 132 -9.67 -6.43 28.14
CA SER A 132 -10.18 -5.09 28.43
C SER A 132 -9.90 -4.70 29.88
N LEU A 133 -9.21 -3.59 30.10
CA LEU A 133 -8.82 -3.13 31.43
C LEU A 133 -9.06 -1.63 31.62
N SER A 134 -9.63 -1.27 32.76
CA SER A 134 -9.53 0.09 33.29
C SER A 134 -8.21 0.27 34.03
N VAL A 135 -7.47 1.31 33.67
CA VAL A 135 -6.11 1.57 34.19
C VAL A 135 -5.93 3.04 34.58
N LEU A 136 -5.01 3.29 35.50
CA LEU A 136 -4.54 4.64 35.83
C LEU A 136 -3.46 5.13 34.87
N GLY A 137 -2.72 4.19 34.27
CA GLY A 137 -1.72 4.47 33.26
C GLY A 137 -1.45 3.26 32.39
N ILE A 138 -0.93 3.52 31.19
CA ILE A 138 -0.67 2.50 30.17
C ILE A 138 0.32 1.42 30.65
N SER A 139 1.22 1.76 31.58
CA SER A 139 2.14 0.79 32.17
C SER A 139 1.44 -0.42 32.80
N GLN A 140 0.24 -0.25 33.36
CA GLN A 140 -0.51 -1.34 33.99
C GLN A 140 -1.02 -2.36 32.97
N VAL A 141 -1.55 -1.90 31.82
CA VAL A 141 -1.97 -2.80 30.75
C VAL A 141 -0.76 -3.45 30.08
N VAL A 142 0.35 -2.73 29.91
CA VAL A 142 1.60 -3.26 29.37
C VAL A 142 2.16 -4.38 30.24
N SER A 143 2.17 -4.21 31.58
CA SER A 143 2.55 -5.27 32.52
C SER A 143 1.70 -6.52 32.34
N ALA A 144 0.38 -6.37 32.23
CA ALA A 144 -0.53 -7.50 32.00
C ALA A 144 -0.22 -8.21 30.66
N ILE A 145 -0.11 -7.47 29.56
CA ILE A 145 0.17 -8.02 28.23
C ILE A 145 1.50 -8.80 28.20
N ASN A 146 2.53 -8.33 28.91
CA ASN A 146 3.83 -9.00 28.97
C ASN A 146 3.76 -10.40 29.61
N LEU A 147 2.80 -10.60 30.52
CA LEU A 147 2.59 -11.84 31.26
C LEU A 147 1.59 -12.79 30.57
N LEU A 148 0.86 -12.30 29.55
CA LEU A 148 -0.04 -13.10 28.72
C LEU A 148 0.70 -13.83 27.57
N ASP A 149 0.01 -14.82 27.01
CA ASP A 149 0.41 -15.46 25.76
C ASP A 149 0.04 -14.54 24.60
N ARG A 150 1.07 -13.91 24.02
CA ARG A 150 0.90 -12.96 22.93
C ARG A 150 0.44 -13.64 21.64
N ASP A 151 0.64 -14.95 21.49
CA ASP A 151 0.27 -15.70 20.28
C ASP A 151 -1.26 -15.76 20.09
N CYS A 152 -2.03 -15.61 21.17
CA CYS A 152 -3.49 -15.63 21.15
C CYS A 152 -4.14 -14.23 21.22
N LEU A 153 -3.38 -13.18 21.57
CA LEU A 153 -3.94 -11.86 21.85
C LEU A 153 -4.36 -11.15 20.55
N GLY A 154 -5.67 -10.94 20.39
CA GLY A 154 -6.27 -10.32 19.22
C GLY A 154 -6.67 -8.86 19.43
N ILE A 155 -7.31 -8.53 20.55
CA ILE A 155 -7.78 -7.17 20.86
C ILE A 155 -7.38 -6.76 22.27
N VAL A 156 -6.88 -5.54 22.40
CA VAL A 156 -6.60 -4.87 23.67
C VAL A 156 -7.42 -3.60 23.76
N THR A 157 -8.30 -3.53 24.75
CA THR A 157 -9.07 -2.34 25.09
C THR A 157 -8.54 -1.73 26.38
N VAL A 158 -8.16 -0.46 26.31
CA VAL A 158 -7.66 0.33 27.43
C VAL A 158 -8.69 1.38 27.79
N HIS A 159 -9.20 1.35 29.00
CA HIS A 159 -10.09 2.38 29.53
C HIS A 159 -9.32 3.32 30.43
N LEU A 160 -9.30 4.60 30.07
CA LEU A 160 -8.78 5.72 30.86
C LEU A 160 -9.98 6.52 31.38
N PRO A 161 -10.52 6.16 32.56
CA PRO A 161 -11.84 6.61 32.99
C PRO A 161 -11.93 8.05 33.49
N PHE A 162 -10.82 8.76 33.71
CA PHE A 162 -10.83 10.10 34.29
C PHE A 162 -10.49 11.19 33.27
N ASP A 163 -11.10 12.37 33.46
CA ASP A 163 -11.00 13.53 32.57
C ASP A 163 -9.57 14.03 32.33
N ASP A 164 -8.71 13.89 33.34
CA ASP A 164 -7.32 14.34 33.32
C ASP A 164 -6.35 13.28 32.78
N GLN A 165 -6.83 12.08 32.47
CA GLN A 165 -5.99 11.02 31.92
C GLN A 165 -5.75 11.19 30.44
N VAL A 166 -4.46 11.16 30.10
CA VAL A 166 -3.96 11.10 28.73
C VAL A 166 -2.88 10.02 28.65
N PHE A 167 -2.52 9.63 27.43
CA PHE A 167 -1.41 8.73 27.19
C PHE A 167 -0.34 9.41 26.35
N THR A 168 0.89 8.94 26.46
CA THR A 168 1.96 9.26 25.51
C THR A 168 2.26 8.04 24.65
N ALA A 169 2.68 8.26 23.41
CA ALA A 169 3.03 7.17 22.51
C ALA A 169 4.22 6.34 23.04
N GLU A 170 5.07 6.95 23.86
CA GLU A 170 6.22 6.30 24.50
C GLU A 170 5.78 5.22 25.52
N ASP A 171 4.62 5.38 26.13
CA ASP A 171 4.11 4.41 27.12
C ASP A 171 3.87 3.02 26.51
N PHE A 172 3.69 2.95 25.19
CA PHE A 172 3.49 1.71 24.44
C PHE A 172 4.80 1.09 23.92
N ILE A 173 5.96 1.74 24.12
CA ILE A 173 7.27 1.23 23.68
C ILE A 173 7.56 -0.19 24.19
N PRO A 174 7.28 -0.57 25.45
CA PRO A 174 7.62 -1.91 25.94
C PRO A 174 6.86 -3.04 25.23
N LEU A 175 5.78 -2.73 24.51
CA LEU A 175 5.10 -3.70 23.65
C LEU A 175 5.99 -4.15 22.47
N ARG A 176 6.97 -3.31 22.07
CA ARG A 176 7.92 -3.53 20.96
C ARG A 176 8.94 -4.63 21.22
N GLU A 177 9.39 -4.77 22.46
CA GLU A 177 10.60 -5.53 22.79
C GLU A 177 10.37 -7.06 22.91
N GLY A 178 9.19 -7.54 22.53
CA GLY A 178 8.86 -8.96 22.51
C GLY A 178 9.60 -9.74 21.42
N GLU A 179 9.97 -11.00 21.72
CA GLU A 179 10.72 -11.89 20.83
C GLU A 179 9.97 -12.30 19.53
N LYS A 180 8.66 -12.05 19.44
CA LYS A 180 7.82 -12.32 18.27
C LYS A 180 6.93 -11.12 17.93
N ARG A 181 6.90 -10.75 16.65
CA ARG A 181 6.08 -9.65 16.10
C ARG A 181 4.62 -10.12 15.99
N GLN A 182 3.82 -9.88 17.01
CA GLN A 182 2.36 -10.08 16.98
C GLN A 182 1.64 -8.75 16.94
N ARG A 183 0.62 -8.70 16.08
CA ARG A 183 -0.25 -7.56 15.89
C ARG A 183 -1.59 -7.84 16.53
N PHE A 184 -2.16 -6.81 17.11
CA PHE A 184 -3.47 -6.83 17.71
C PHE A 184 -4.16 -5.49 17.49
N TYR A 185 -5.49 -5.49 17.64
CA TYR A 185 -6.32 -4.29 17.61
C TYR A 185 -6.19 -3.56 18.93
N LEU A 186 -5.84 -2.28 18.90
CA LEU A 186 -5.80 -1.43 20.09
C LEU A 186 -7.01 -0.50 20.11
N ILE A 187 -7.77 -0.52 21.20
CA ILE A 187 -8.90 0.38 21.42
C ILE A 187 -8.59 1.16 22.69
N ILE A 188 -8.66 2.48 22.64
CA ILE A 188 -8.43 3.35 23.81
C ILE A 188 -9.69 4.18 24.05
N HIS A 189 -10.27 4.05 25.23
CA HIS A 189 -11.39 4.86 25.69
C HIS A 189 -10.88 6.00 26.56
N LEU A 190 -11.24 7.23 26.21
CA LEU A 190 -10.84 8.46 26.89
C LEU A 190 -12.06 9.33 27.15
N HIS A 191 -12.01 10.20 28.17
CA HIS A 191 -13.07 11.19 28.36
C HIS A 191 -13.01 12.31 27.29
N LYS A 192 -11.80 12.84 27.03
CA LYS A 192 -11.60 13.97 26.10
C LYS A 192 -10.57 13.66 25.01
N PHE A 193 -10.97 13.83 23.75
CA PHE A 193 -10.06 13.75 22.60
C PHE A 193 -9.56 15.15 22.20
N SER A 194 -8.38 15.50 22.70
CA SER A 194 -7.73 16.79 22.46
C SER A 194 -6.70 16.75 21.32
N VAL A 195 -6.22 17.93 20.93
CA VAL A 195 -5.14 18.04 19.93
C VAL A 195 -3.85 17.38 20.41
N GLU A 196 -3.58 17.43 21.72
CA GLU A 196 -2.41 16.77 22.32
C GLU A 196 -2.50 15.25 22.16
N VAL A 197 -3.67 14.67 22.44
CA VAL A 197 -3.92 13.24 22.23
C VAL A 197 -3.80 12.87 20.75
N LEU A 198 -4.30 13.70 19.83
CA LEU A 198 -4.16 13.46 18.40
C LEU A 198 -2.69 13.40 17.96
N GLU A 199 -1.82 14.26 18.49
CA GLU A 199 -0.38 14.21 18.21
C GLU A 199 0.27 12.94 18.77
N GLU A 200 -0.13 12.49 19.96
CA GLU A 200 0.32 11.21 20.51
C GLU A 200 -0.17 10.01 19.69
N VAL A 201 -1.41 10.03 19.18
CA VAL A 201 -1.91 9.02 18.24
C VAL A 201 -1.08 9.02 16.96
N ARG A 202 -0.73 10.19 16.40
CA ARG A 202 0.15 10.28 15.21
C ARG A 202 1.53 9.69 15.47
N LYS A 203 2.11 9.92 16.65
CA LYS A 203 3.35 9.26 17.08
C LYS A 203 3.17 7.75 17.23
N LEU A 204 2.03 7.31 17.78
CA LEU A 204 1.69 5.91 17.92
C LEU A 204 1.54 5.21 16.56
N LEU A 205 0.98 5.90 15.57
CA LEU A 205 0.90 5.43 14.18
C LEU A 205 2.29 5.31 13.53
N ALA A 206 3.27 6.12 13.93
CA ALA A 206 4.66 5.92 13.49
C ALA A 206 5.25 4.60 14.02
N TYR A 207 4.68 4.03 15.10
CA TYR A 207 4.96 2.69 15.60
C TYR A 207 4.12 1.58 14.91
N ALA A 208 3.62 1.85 13.70
CA ALA A 208 2.72 1.01 12.88
C ALA A 208 2.97 -0.50 12.90
N SER A 209 4.19 -0.97 13.11
CA SER A 209 4.50 -2.40 12.99
C SER A 209 3.77 -3.37 13.93
N GLN A 210 3.18 -2.89 15.03
CA GLN A 210 2.62 -3.70 16.12
C GLN A 210 1.08 -3.73 16.21
N PHE A 211 0.38 -2.86 15.48
CA PHE A 211 -1.07 -2.74 15.61
C PHE A 211 -1.72 -2.84 14.24
N ASP A 212 -2.70 -3.74 14.08
CA ASP A 212 -3.51 -3.81 12.85
C ASP A 212 -4.45 -2.60 12.74
N PHE A 213 -4.82 -2.05 13.89
CA PHE A 213 -5.88 -1.06 14.01
C PHE A 213 -5.75 -0.32 15.33
N ILE A 214 -5.95 1.00 15.31
CA ILE A 214 -6.08 1.82 16.52
C ILE A 214 -7.43 2.53 16.47
N SER A 215 -8.28 2.29 17.47
CA SER A 215 -9.51 3.05 17.70
C SER A 215 -9.37 3.92 18.94
N ILE A 216 -9.81 5.17 18.83
CA ILE A 216 -9.95 6.07 19.96
C ILE A 216 -11.42 6.37 20.17
N ASP A 217 -11.97 5.89 21.27
CA ASP A 217 -13.35 6.14 21.67
C ASP A 217 -13.35 7.27 22.70
N TYR A 218 -14.24 8.25 22.54
CA TYR A 218 -14.27 9.43 23.41
C TYR A 218 -15.66 9.91 23.80
N GLU A 219 -15.75 10.61 24.93
CA GLU A 219 -16.99 11.27 25.33
C GLU A 219 -17.12 12.67 24.73
N THR A 220 -16.02 13.42 24.69
CA THR A 220 -15.93 14.78 24.16
C THR A 220 -14.73 14.94 23.22
N ILE A 221 -14.82 15.82 22.22
CA ILE A 221 -13.75 16.09 21.24
C ILE A 221 -13.56 17.59 21.06
N ASP A 222 -12.30 18.04 20.98
CA ASP A 222 -11.99 19.45 20.67
C ASP A 222 -12.42 19.79 19.24
N GLU A 223 -13.08 20.93 19.02
CA GLU A 223 -13.54 21.37 17.68
C GLU A 223 -12.41 21.39 16.65
N LYS A 224 -11.21 21.79 17.06
CA LYS A 224 -10.01 21.80 16.22
C LYS A 224 -9.60 20.41 15.76
N CYS A 225 -9.84 19.36 16.56
CA CYS A 225 -9.61 17.99 16.14
C CYS A 225 -10.55 17.62 15.00
N ILE A 226 -11.84 17.98 15.08
CA ILE A 226 -12.84 17.70 14.04
C ILE A 226 -12.39 18.25 12.68
N GLU A 227 -11.87 19.48 12.62
CA GLU A 227 -11.35 20.09 11.40
C GLU A 227 -10.14 19.31 10.83
N LEU A 228 -9.19 18.93 11.69
CA LEU A 228 -7.96 18.22 11.30
C LEU A 228 -8.20 16.77 10.84
N LEU A 229 -9.39 16.26 11.14
CA LEU A 229 -9.77 14.86 11.01
C LEU A 229 -10.69 14.59 9.82
N ALA A 230 -11.21 15.65 9.18
CA ALA A 230 -12.11 15.60 8.02
C ALA A 230 -11.54 14.86 6.78
N GLU A 231 -10.24 14.56 6.74
CA GLU A 231 -9.58 13.76 5.70
C GLU A 231 -9.55 12.24 6.00
N THR A 232 -9.95 11.81 7.21
CA THR A 232 -10.00 10.39 7.62
C THR A 232 -11.45 9.89 7.67
N LYS A 233 -11.67 8.56 7.65
CA LYS A 233 -13.03 7.98 7.72
C LYS A 233 -13.61 8.17 9.13
N HIS A 234 -14.25 9.31 9.37
CA HIS A 234 -15.03 9.55 10.59
C HIS A 234 -16.36 8.83 10.52
N SER A 235 -16.60 7.91 11.46
CA SER A 235 -17.94 7.43 11.77
C SER A 235 -18.61 8.43 12.70
N SER A 236 -19.56 9.22 12.20
CA SER A 236 -20.30 10.19 13.03
C SER A 236 -21.41 9.56 13.89
N TYR A 237 -21.61 8.24 13.79
CA TYR A 237 -22.69 7.52 14.48
C TYR A 237 -22.30 6.97 15.86
N GLU A 238 -20.99 6.83 16.14
CA GLU A 238 -20.45 6.33 17.41
C GLU A 238 -19.21 7.19 17.70
N LYS A 239 -19.13 7.86 18.85
CA LYS A 239 -18.06 8.84 19.21
C LYS A 239 -16.67 8.18 19.24
N SER A 240 -16.12 7.88 18.07
CA SER A 240 -14.95 7.05 17.87
C SER A 240 -14.20 7.51 16.63
N VAL A 241 -12.87 7.42 16.69
CA VAL A 241 -11.99 7.73 15.56
C VAL A 241 -11.08 6.55 15.30
N MET A 242 -11.17 6.07 14.07
CA MET A 242 -10.56 4.82 13.66
C MET A 242 -9.38 5.08 12.73
N PHE A 243 -8.22 4.58 13.12
CA PHE A 243 -7.00 4.61 12.36
C PHE A 243 -6.65 3.19 11.93
N SER A 244 -6.99 2.85 10.69
CA SER A 244 -6.52 1.61 10.07
C SER A 244 -5.05 1.77 9.72
N ILE A 245 -4.21 0.89 10.23
CA ILE A 245 -2.80 0.85 9.83
C ILE A 245 -2.71 -0.12 8.66
N ASP A 246 -2.43 0.42 7.47
CA ASP A 246 -2.31 -0.42 6.29
C ASP A 246 -0.96 -1.17 6.34
N HIS A 247 -1.05 -2.46 6.65
CA HIS A 247 0.09 -3.38 6.54
C HIS A 247 0.25 -3.97 5.14
N SER A 248 -0.38 -3.40 4.11
CA SER A 248 -0.27 -3.87 2.72
C SER A 248 1.17 -3.92 2.20
N ASP A 249 2.11 -3.22 2.85
CA ASP A 249 3.55 -3.25 2.56
C ASP A 249 4.37 -4.22 3.45
N ASP A 250 3.76 -4.88 4.45
CA ASP A 250 4.48 -5.77 5.40
C ASP A 250 4.54 -7.25 4.92
N PRO A 251 5.74 -7.84 4.81
CA PRO A 251 5.93 -9.18 4.23
C PRO A 251 5.21 -10.33 4.96
N GLU A 252 5.02 -10.23 6.28
CA GLU A 252 4.42 -11.30 7.09
C GLU A 252 2.89 -11.31 7.05
N GLU A 253 2.24 -10.14 6.94
CA GLU A 253 0.78 -10.04 6.73
C GLU A 253 0.40 -10.49 5.31
N MET A 254 1.24 -10.16 4.32
CA MET A 254 1.12 -10.69 2.97
C MET A 254 1.25 -12.23 2.98
N ALA A 255 2.10 -12.81 3.84
CA ALA A 255 2.20 -14.27 3.99
C ALA A 255 1.03 -14.90 4.77
N ARG A 256 0.51 -14.25 5.85
CA ARG A 256 -0.54 -14.80 6.72
C ARG A 256 -1.94 -14.74 6.13
N ARG A 257 -2.33 -13.64 5.46
CA ARG A 257 -3.61 -13.58 4.71
C ARG A 257 -3.71 -14.67 3.64
N ASN A 258 -2.57 -15.07 3.08
CA ASN A 258 -2.49 -16.07 2.02
C ASN A 258 -2.61 -17.52 2.53
N LEU A 259 -2.45 -17.78 3.83
CA LEU A 259 -2.49 -19.13 4.43
C LEU A 259 -3.83 -19.48 5.09
N SER A 260 -4.66 -18.50 5.50
CA SER A 260 -5.96 -18.77 6.13
C SER A 260 -7.07 -19.11 5.13
N ASP A 261 -6.94 -18.67 3.87
CA ASP A 261 -7.87 -19.01 2.78
C ASP A 261 -7.46 -20.31 2.09
N ASN A 262 -7.65 -21.42 2.79
CA ASN A 262 -7.41 -22.80 2.32
C ASN A 262 -8.34 -23.25 1.16
N LYS A 263 -8.88 -22.33 0.37
CA LYS A 263 -9.73 -22.61 -0.79
C LYS A 263 -9.18 -22.13 -2.13
N CYS A 264 -8.08 -21.37 -2.19
CA CYS A 264 -7.55 -20.88 -3.46
C CYS A 264 -6.03 -21.11 -3.64
N PRO A 265 -5.60 -22.04 -4.51
CA PRO A 265 -4.19 -22.23 -4.88
C PRO A 265 -3.51 -20.97 -5.47
N ILE A 266 -4.29 -19.94 -5.79
CA ILE A 266 -3.87 -18.71 -6.46
C ILE A 266 -3.15 -17.75 -5.49
N ASN A 267 -3.41 -17.84 -4.18
CA ASN A 267 -2.80 -16.97 -3.15
C ASN A 267 -1.28 -17.14 -3.03
N ILE A 268 -0.73 -18.25 -3.52
CA ILE A 268 0.73 -18.48 -3.58
C ILE A 268 1.43 -17.44 -4.48
N PHE A 269 0.73 -16.95 -5.51
CA PHE A 269 1.24 -15.92 -6.42
C PHE A 269 1.17 -14.51 -5.80
N GLU A 270 0.56 -14.36 -4.63
CA GLU A 270 0.53 -13.10 -3.89
C GLU A 270 1.73 -12.96 -2.94
N ILE A 271 2.58 -13.99 -2.85
CA ILE A 271 3.81 -13.99 -2.06
C ILE A 271 4.97 -13.38 -2.88
N PRO A 272 5.60 -12.26 -2.46
CA PRO A 272 6.60 -11.55 -3.25
C PRO A 272 7.82 -12.36 -3.66
N SER A 273 8.33 -13.24 -2.79
CA SER A 273 9.50 -14.07 -3.09
C SER A 273 9.19 -15.10 -4.18
N ILE A 274 8.02 -15.73 -4.12
CA ILE A 274 7.56 -16.70 -5.12
C ILE A 274 7.25 -15.97 -6.43
N MET A 275 6.48 -14.88 -6.36
CA MET A 275 6.17 -14.06 -7.53
C MET A 275 7.43 -13.50 -8.19
N SER A 276 8.43 -13.06 -7.42
CA SER A 276 9.71 -12.59 -7.97
C SER A 276 10.48 -13.71 -8.66
N SER A 277 10.46 -14.92 -8.10
CA SER A 277 11.08 -16.09 -8.75
C SER A 277 10.33 -16.52 -10.01
N ILE A 278 9.01 -16.35 -10.08
CA ILE A 278 8.23 -16.67 -11.29
C ILE A 278 8.47 -15.60 -12.33
N ALA A 279 8.34 -14.33 -11.95
CA ALA A 279 8.48 -13.17 -12.82
C ALA A 279 9.86 -13.10 -13.50
N SER A 280 10.91 -13.66 -12.90
CA SER A 280 12.24 -13.76 -13.53
C SER A 280 12.32 -14.80 -14.66
N HIS A 281 11.32 -15.66 -14.82
CA HIS A 281 11.28 -16.74 -15.82
C HIS A 281 10.14 -16.61 -16.83
N ILE A 282 9.35 -15.54 -16.76
CA ILE A 282 8.22 -15.31 -17.66
C ILE A 282 8.36 -13.96 -18.37
N GLY A 283 7.67 -13.82 -19.49
CA GLY A 283 7.66 -12.59 -20.28
C GLY A 283 6.74 -11.52 -19.73
N CYS A 284 6.85 -10.31 -20.30
CA CYS A 284 6.03 -9.16 -19.97
C CYS A 284 4.53 -9.45 -20.19
N PHE A 285 4.18 -10.30 -21.14
CA PHE A 285 2.80 -10.68 -21.41
C PHE A 285 2.23 -11.56 -20.31
N GLU A 286 2.95 -12.59 -19.89
CA GLU A 286 2.56 -13.43 -18.76
C GLU A 286 2.51 -12.61 -17.47
N ILE A 287 3.42 -11.65 -17.29
CA ILE A 287 3.38 -10.70 -16.16
C ILE A 287 2.07 -9.89 -16.18
N GLN A 288 1.62 -9.37 -17.33
CA GLN A 288 0.31 -8.69 -17.40
C GLN A 288 -0.85 -9.65 -17.18
N SER A 289 -0.78 -10.86 -17.74
CA SER A 289 -1.79 -11.90 -17.53
C SER A 289 -1.96 -12.21 -16.04
N LEU A 290 -0.85 -12.32 -15.29
CA LEU A 290 -0.86 -12.49 -13.83
C LEU A 290 -1.55 -11.31 -13.13
N ARG A 291 -1.29 -10.07 -13.55
CA ARG A 291 -1.95 -8.88 -12.98
C ARG A 291 -3.46 -8.85 -13.22
N GLU A 292 -3.96 -9.58 -14.20
CA GLU A 292 -5.40 -9.69 -14.48
C GLU A 292 -6.10 -10.76 -13.62
N VAL A 293 -5.36 -11.72 -13.06
CA VAL A 293 -5.91 -12.86 -12.31
C VAL A 293 -6.62 -12.42 -11.02
N SER A 294 -5.95 -11.64 -10.16
CA SER A 294 -6.52 -11.17 -8.89
C SER A 294 -5.98 -9.80 -8.51
N GLY A 295 -6.72 -9.09 -7.65
CA GLY A 295 -6.29 -7.81 -7.09
C GLY A 295 -5.06 -7.94 -6.17
N GLY A 296 -4.82 -9.10 -5.56
CA GLY A 296 -3.66 -9.35 -4.72
C GLY A 296 -2.42 -9.70 -5.55
N ILE A 297 -2.55 -10.53 -6.60
CA ILE A 297 -1.46 -10.80 -7.54
C ILE A 297 -1.01 -9.50 -8.22
N ARG A 298 -1.96 -8.67 -8.65
CA ARG A 298 -1.66 -7.36 -9.24
C ARG A 298 -0.82 -6.50 -8.32
N ARG A 299 -1.20 -6.42 -7.02
CA ARG A 299 -0.44 -5.68 -6.01
C ARG A 299 0.95 -6.27 -5.79
N CYS A 300 1.07 -7.60 -5.75
CA CYS A 300 2.35 -8.28 -5.61
C CYS A 300 3.28 -8.00 -6.79
N VAL A 301 2.79 -8.08 -8.03
CA VAL A 301 3.54 -7.71 -9.24
C VAL A 301 3.95 -6.23 -9.23
N ASP A 302 3.04 -5.35 -8.83
CA ASP A 302 3.32 -3.90 -8.72
C ASP A 302 4.34 -3.58 -7.60
N TYR A 303 4.41 -4.43 -6.56
CA TYR A 303 5.39 -4.37 -5.48
C TYR A 303 6.78 -4.84 -5.94
N ILE A 304 6.87 -6.04 -6.54
CA ILE A 304 8.16 -6.61 -6.96
C ILE A 304 8.77 -5.91 -8.18
N LYS A 305 7.95 -5.23 -9.01
CA LYS A 305 8.36 -4.42 -10.17
C LYS A 305 9.28 -5.22 -11.12
N PRO A 306 8.78 -6.31 -11.70
CA PRO A 306 9.60 -7.20 -12.49
C PRO A 306 10.09 -6.48 -13.76
N GLU A 307 11.32 -6.79 -14.16
CA GLU A 307 11.87 -6.33 -15.43
C GLU A 307 11.10 -6.99 -16.58
N THR A 308 10.72 -6.20 -17.60
CA THR A 308 9.89 -6.71 -18.70
C THR A 308 10.69 -7.22 -19.90
N HIS A 309 12.00 -6.96 -19.96
CA HIS A 309 12.92 -7.51 -20.97
C HIS A 309 12.44 -7.38 -22.43
N ILE A 310 11.74 -6.29 -22.73
CA ILE A 310 11.21 -6.02 -24.08
C ILE A 310 12.38 -5.71 -25.01
N LEU A 311 12.43 -6.41 -26.14
CA LEU A 311 13.43 -6.21 -27.20
C LEU A 311 12.93 -5.24 -28.26
N THR A 312 11.68 -5.41 -28.73
CA THR A 312 11.11 -4.52 -29.74
C THR A 312 9.66 -4.19 -29.42
N TYR A 313 9.26 -2.95 -29.64
CA TYR A 313 7.89 -2.48 -29.44
C TYR A 313 7.39 -1.76 -30.69
N HIS A 314 6.52 -2.41 -31.45
CA HIS A 314 6.01 -1.90 -32.73
C HIS A 314 4.54 -1.51 -32.58
N ILE A 315 4.23 -0.25 -32.84
CA ILE A 315 2.89 0.32 -32.77
C ILE A 315 2.47 0.69 -34.18
N ARG A 316 1.35 0.14 -34.63
CA ARG A 316 0.70 0.48 -35.89
C ARG A 316 -0.63 1.14 -35.57
N ILE A 317 -0.74 2.44 -35.85
CA ILE A 317 -1.96 3.23 -35.62
C ILE A 317 -2.67 3.40 -36.96
N GLU A 318 -3.77 2.68 -37.08
CA GLU A 318 -4.62 2.60 -38.28
C GLU A 318 -6.08 2.40 -37.83
N ASN A 319 -7.03 2.25 -38.76
CA ASN A 319 -8.41 1.85 -38.41
C ASN A 319 -8.45 0.56 -37.57
N TYR A 320 -7.50 -0.34 -37.82
CA TYR A 320 -7.24 -1.53 -37.01
C TYR A 320 -5.84 -1.41 -36.42
N SER A 321 -5.72 -0.69 -35.30
CA SER A 321 -4.43 -0.50 -34.66
C SER A 321 -3.94 -1.81 -34.04
N MET A 322 -2.65 -2.06 -34.19
CA MET A 322 -1.99 -3.28 -33.75
C MET A 322 -0.70 -2.92 -33.02
N VAL A 323 -0.42 -3.64 -31.94
CA VAL A 323 0.85 -3.55 -31.23
C VAL A 323 1.53 -4.92 -31.27
N ILE A 324 2.80 -4.95 -31.66
CA ILE A 324 3.63 -6.15 -31.67
C ILE A 324 4.78 -5.94 -30.69
N ILE A 325 4.91 -6.83 -29.71
CA ILE A 325 5.96 -6.79 -28.69
C ILE A 325 6.77 -8.07 -28.80
N ASN A 326 8.08 -7.96 -28.99
CA ASN A 326 8.97 -9.12 -28.92
C ASN A 326 9.86 -9.04 -27.67
N GLU A 327 10.14 -10.20 -27.09
CA GLU A 327 10.96 -10.36 -25.90
C GLU A 327 11.76 -11.67 -25.95
N ASN A 328 12.78 -11.79 -25.10
CA ASN A 328 13.68 -12.95 -25.11
C ASN A 328 13.05 -14.23 -24.54
N MET A 329 12.02 -14.11 -23.68
CA MET A 329 11.54 -15.20 -22.84
C MET A 329 10.28 -15.91 -23.36
N SER A 330 9.59 -15.35 -24.37
CA SER A 330 8.28 -15.86 -24.83
C SER A 330 8.11 -15.74 -26.35
N ARG A 331 7.00 -16.28 -26.88
CA ARG A 331 6.56 -15.96 -28.25
C ARG A 331 6.04 -14.53 -28.23
N GLY A 332 6.62 -13.66 -29.08
CA GLY A 332 6.18 -12.26 -29.20
C GLY A 332 4.66 -12.11 -29.27
N CYS A 333 4.15 -11.05 -28.63
CA CYS A 333 2.73 -10.78 -28.49
C CYS A 333 2.23 -9.86 -29.61
N ILE A 334 1.02 -10.14 -30.10
CA ILE A 334 0.29 -9.27 -31.02
C ILE A 334 -1.03 -8.89 -30.35
N SER A 335 -1.22 -7.59 -30.12
CA SER A 335 -2.43 -7.03 -29.52
C SER A 335 -3.18 -6.22 -30.57
N ASP A 336 -4.44 -6.60 -30.83
CA ASP A 336 -5.33 -5.91 -31.75
C ASP A 336 -6.29 -4.98 -30.99
N TYR A 337 -6.41 -3.74 -31.44
CA TYR A 337 -7.28 -2.74 -30.85
C TYR A 337 -8.46 -2.45 -31.77
N ARG A 338 -9.68 -2.55 -31.22
CA ARG A 338 -10.94 -2.22 -31.90
C ARG A 338 -11.62 -1.02 -31.24
N GLY A 339 -12.42 -0.29 -32.01
CA GLY A 339 -13.15 0.90 -31.56
C GLY A 339 -12.80 2.11 -32.42
N SER A 340 -13.12 3.33 -31.96
CA SER A 340 -12.66 4.54 -32.65
C SER A 340 -11.14 4.71 -32.50
N VAL A 341 -10.49 5.35 -33.47
CA VAL A 341 -9.02 5.57 -33.45
C VAL A 341 -8.58 6.28 -32.16
N GLU A 342 -9.38 7.22 -31.65
CA GLU A 342 -9.09 7.89 -30.36
C GLU A 342 -9.13 6.94 -29.16
N GLN A 343 -10.11 6.03 -29.11
CA GLN A 343 -10.20 5.03 -28.05
C GLN A 343 -9.05 4.03 -28.13
N GLN A 344 -8.68 3.63 -29.36
CA GLN A 344 -7.52 2.77 -29.61
C GLN A 344 -6.24 3.46 -29.13
N ALA A 345 -6.02 4.74 -29.48
CA ALA A 345 -4.86 5.51 -29.04
C ALA A 345 -4.70 5.56 -27.52
N VAL A 346 -5.77 5.83 -26.78
CA VAL A 346 -5.73 5.86 -25.30
C VAL A 346 -5.36 4.48 -24.73
N ARG A 347 -5.94 3.40 -25.26
CA ARG A 347 -5.64 2.03 -24.81
C ARG A 347 -4.20 1.64 -25.09
N ILE A 348 -3.71 1.91 -26.30
CA ILE A 348 -2.32 1.62 -26.69
C ILE A 348 -1.34 2.35 -25.78
N VAL A 349 -1.58 3.62 -25.45
CA VAL A 349 -0.68 4.37 -24.57
C VAL A 349 -0.73 3.86 -23.13
N ASN A 350 -1.91 3.47 -22.62
CA ASN A 350 -2.02 2.86 -21.30
C ASN A 350 -1.26 1.53 -21.24
N ASP A 351 -1.40 0.69 -22.26
CA ASP A 351 -0.68 -0.57 -22.34
C ASP A 351 0.82 -0.35 -22.45
N PHE A 352 1.25 0.59 -23.30
CA PHE A 352 2.65 1.00 -23.40
C PHE A 352 3.23 1.40 -22.04
N TYR A 353 2.49 2.20 -21.25
CA TYR A 353 2.88 2.52 -19.87
C TYR A 353 3.03 1.26 -19.01
N LEU A 354 2.05 0.36 -19.03
CA LEU A 354 2.06 -0.85 -18.20
C LEU A 354 3.22 -1.81 -18.56
N TYR A 355 3.54 -1.95 -19.85
CA TYR A 355 4.62 -2.81 -20.35
C TYR A 355 6.01 -2.19 -20.13
N THR A 356 6.14 -0.87 -20.26
CA THR A 356 7.46 -0.22 -20.19
C THR A 356 7.81 0.36 -18.83
N ARG A 357 6.86 0.55 -17.89
CA ARG A 357 7.11 1.24 -16.61
C ARG A 357 8.27 0.69 -15.76
N TYR A 358 8.55 -0.60 -15.87
CA TYR A 358 9.65 -1.27 -15.16
C TYR A 358 10.76 -1.77 -16.07
N GLN A 359 10.71 -1.43 -17.37
CA GLN A 359 11.80 -1.70 -18.31
C GLN A 359 13.03 -0.86 -17.92
N LYS A 360 14.09 -1.52 -17.47
CA LYS A 360 15.42 -0.93 -17.21
C LYS A 360 16.42 -1.26 -18.31
N GLY A 361 16.21 -2.38 -19.00
CA GLY A 361 17.02 -2.81 -20.16
C GLY A 361 16.85 -1.88 -21.35
N CYS A 362 17.83 -1.89 -22.26
CA CYS A 362 17.72 -1.14 -23.52
C CYS A 362 16.97 -1.97 -24.56
N MET A 363 15.93 -1.38 -25.13
CA MET A 363 15.14 -1.96 -26.21
C MET A 363 15.87 -1.78 -27.54
N ASP A 364 15.88 -2.80 -28.39
CA ASP A 364 16.52 -2.74 -29.71
C ASP A 364 15.79 -1.76 -30.63
N GLU A 365 14.46 -1.82 -30.68
CA GLU A 365 13.66 -0.97 -31.58
C GLU A 365 12.33 -0.51 -30.98
N LEU A 366 12.07 0.80 -31.03
CA LEU A 366 10.74 1.39 -30.88
C LEU A 366 10.27 1.86 -32.25
N TYR A 367 9.25 1.20 -32.80
CA TYR A 367 8.70 1.52 -34.11
C TYR A 367 7.26 2.03 -34.00
N ILE A 368 6.99 3.27 -34.43
CA ILE A 368 5.65 3.84 -34.46
C ILE A 368 5.30 4.19 -35.89
N ARG A 369 4.28 3.50 -36.40
CA ARG A 369 3.78 3.61 -37.77
C ARG A 369 2.35 4.11 -37.79
N THR A 370 2.08 5.02 -38.72
CA THR A 370 0.76 5.59 -39.01
C THR A 370 0.41 5.43 -40.48
N ASP A 371 -0.88 5.43 -40.80
CA ASP A 371 -1.42 5.44 -42.16
C ASP A 371 -2.06 6.78 -42.57
N GLU A 372 -2.34 6.89 -43.87
CA GLU A 372 -2.97 8.04 -44.50
C GLU A 372 -4.40 8.33 -43.97
N GLU A 373 -5.16 7.30 -43.63
CA GLU A 373 -6.55 7.49 -43.15
C GLU A 373 -6.56 8.15 -41.77
N THR A 374 -5.67 7.72 -40.88
CA THR A 374 -5.45 8.36 -39.57
C THR A 374 -4.92 9.80 -39.72
N TRP A 375 -4.15 10.04 -40.77
CA TRP A 375 -3.62 11.36 -41.15
C TRP A 375 -4.69 12.32 -41.68
N LYS A 376 -5.66 11.86 -42.47
CA LYS A 376 -6.73 12.68 -43.05
C LYS A 376 -7.82 13.07 -42.04
N LEU A 377 -7.81 12.52 -40.83
CA LEU A 377 -8.69 12.91 -39.72
C LEU A 377 -8.27 14.27 -39.13
N LYS A 378 -8.55 15.33 -39.91
CA LYS A 378 -8.51 16.78 -39.64
C LYS A 378 -7.16 17.40 -39.25
N LYS A 379 -6.82 18.46 -40.00
CA LYS A 379 -5.67 19.39 -39.85
C LYS A 379 -5.67 20.24 -38.55
N GLU A 380 -6.40 19.84 -37.52
CA GLU A 380 -6.47 20.58 -36.26
C GLU A 380 -5.79 19.79 -35.14
N ASP A 381 -5.25 20.51 -34.15
CA ASP A 381 -4.50 20.11 -32.94
C ASP A 381 -5.19 19.04 -32.04
N ASP A 382 -6.32 18.49 -32.51
CA ASP A 382 -7.27 17.63 -31.82
C ASP A 382 -7.48 16.26 -32.53
N SER A 383 -6.63 15.92 -33.51
CA SER A 383 -6.67 14.59 -34.15
C SER A 383 -6.26 13.47 -33.19
N ALA A 384 -6.77 12.26 -33.43
CA ALA A 384 -6.42 11.06 -32.66
C ALA A 384 -4.90 10.80 -32.64
N LEU A 385 -4.22 11.11 -33.75
CA LEU A 385 -2.77 11.02 -33.88
C LEU A 385 -2.06 11.94 -32.89
N TRP A 386 -2.45 13.21 -32.88
CA TRP A 386 -1.83 14.21 -32.02
C TRP A 386 -2.10 13.91 -30.54
N LYS A 387 -3.31 13.45 -30.23
CA LYS A 387 -3.68 12.95 -28.90
C LYS A 387 -2.81 11.76 -28.49
N PHE A 388 -2.55 10.80 -29.38
CA PHE A 388 -1.65 9.67 -29.13
C PHE A 388 -0.25 10.16 -28.72
N PHE A 389 0.39 11.01 -29.53
CA PHE A 389 1.75 11.50 -29.25
C PHE A 389 1.81 12.35 -27.97
N LYS A 390 0.83 13.25 -27.74
CA LYS A 390 0.72 14.01 -26.48
C LYS A 390 0.58 13.10 -25.25
N LEU A 391 -0.19 12.01 -25.34
CA LEU A 391 -0.35 11.06 -24.24
C LEU A 391 0.93 10.23 -24.04
N LEU A 392 1.56 9.77 -25.12
CA LEU A 392 2.82 9.04 -25.07
C LEU A 392 3.93 9.89 -24.45
N ARG A 393 4.01 11.17 -24.82
CA ARG A 393 4.89 12.16 -24.18
C ARG A 393 4.71 12.21 -22.67
N LYS A 394 3.46 12.29 -22.19
CA LYS A 394 3.17 12.30 -20.74
C LYS A 394 3.69 11.03 -20.05
N VAL A 395 3.52 9.87 -20.69
CA VAL A 395 4.06 8.60 -20.20
C VAL A 395 5.58 8.67 -20.10
N LEU A 396 6.27 9.11 -21.16
CA LEU A 396 7.74 9.20 -21.17
C LEU A 396 8.28 10.17 -20.10
N ILE A 397 7.64 11.33 -19.93
CA ILE A 397 8.00 12.32 -18.90
C ILE A 397 7.80 11.78 -17.48
N SER A 398 6.75 10.98 -17.25
CA SER A 398 6.44 10.46 -15.91
C SER A 398 7.44 9.43 -15.38
N ARG A 399 8.34 8.94 -16.24
CA ARG A 399 9.31 7.91 -15.87
C ARG A 399 10.38 8.48 -14.95
N LYS A 400 10.79 7.68 -13.95
CA LYS A 400 11.93 8.00 -13.07
C LYS A 400 13.27 8.04 -13.82
N SER A 401 13.37 7.30 -14.93
CA SER A 401 14.53 7.28 -15.82
C SER A 401 14.07 7.24 -17.28
N PRO A 402 14.79 7.92 -18.19
CA PRO A 402 14.49 7.87 -19.63
C PRO A 402 14.37 6.44 -20.15
N LEU A 403 13.51 6.23 -21.13
CA LEU A 403 13.39 4.93 -21.78
C LEU A 403 14.61 4.71 -22.68
N LYS A 404 15.28 3.56 -22.52
CA LYS A 404 16.46 3.21 -23.30
C LYS A 404 16.04 2.47 -24.57
N VAL A 405 16.38 3.03 -25.71
CA VAL A 405 16.06 2.51 -27.04
C VAL A 405 17.30 2.67 -27.93
N ILE A 406 17.68 1.63 -28.68
CA ILE A 406 18.81 1.66 -29.62
C ILE A 406 18.38 2.32 -30.94
N SER A 407 17.24 1.89 -31.50
CA SER A 407 16.69 2.41 -32.76
C SER A 407 15.29 2.99 -32.57
N LEU A 408 15.11 4.26 -32.94
CA LEU A 408 13.80 4.92 -33.01
C LEU A 408 13.33 5.00 -34.46
N ASN A 409 12.16 4.44 -34.76
CA ASN A 409 11.58 4.46 -36.10
C ASN A 409 10.19 5.11 -36.07
N LEU A 410 10.00 6.20 -36.82
CA LEU A 410 8.77 6.98 -36.84
C LEU A 410 8.27 7.21 -38.27
N SER A 411 6.98 6.95 -38.49
CA SER A 411 6.29 7.38 -39.71
C SER A 411 5.61 8.74 -39.51
N THR A 412 6.32 9.84 -39.82
CA THR A 412 5.77 11.20 -39.71
C THR A 412 6.61 12.16 -40.54
N ASN A 413 6.00 13.25 -41.00
CA ASN A 413 6.69 14.40 -41.58
C ASN A 413 6.57 15.66 -40.71
N TRP A 414 6.07 15.53 -39.47
CA TRP A 414 5.87 16.63 -38.53
C TRP A 414 6.93 16.59 -37.44
N GLN A 415 7.78 17.61 -37.40
CA GLN A 415 8.85 17.75 -36.41
C GLN A 415 8.33 17.67 -34.97
N CYS A 416 7.23 18.36 -34.67
CA CYS A 416 6.59 18.40 -33.36
C CYS A 416 6.22 17.00 -32.82
N LEU A 417 5.76 16.07 -33.67
CA LEU A 417 5.47 14.70 -33.26
C LEU A 417 6.74 13.92 -32.91
N VAL A 418 7.85 14.16 -33.62
CA VAL A 418 9.17 13.60 -33.25
C VAL A 418 9.61 14.13 -31.89
N MET A 419 9.41 15.44 -31.66
CA MET A 419 9.75 16.11 -30.40
C MET A 419 8.86 15.69 -29.21
N ASP A 420 7.70 15.08 -29.45
CA ASP A 420 6.90 14.48 -28.39
C ASP A 420 7.51 13.16 -27.84
N ILE A 421 8.51 12.60 -28.53
CA ILE A 421 9.14 11.32 -28.15
C ILE A 421 10.64 11.49 -27.91
N LEU A 422 11.37 11.95 -28.93
CA LEU A 422 12.84 11.90 -28.98
C LEU A 422 13.53 12.50 -27.74
N PRO A 423 13.16 13.71 -27.26
CA PRO A 423 13.84 14.34 -26.13
C PRO A 423 13.72 13.57 -24.80
N TYR A 424 12.79 12.62 -24.70
CA TYR A 424 12.50 11.86 -23.49
C TYR A 424 13.10 10.45 -23.49
N LEU A 425 13.84 10.09 -24.55
CA LEU A 425 14.60 8.85 -24.64
C LEU A 425 16.01 9.03 -24.08
N ASP A 426 16.62 7.93 -23.64
CA ASP A 426 18.00 7.94 -23.16
C ASP A 426 18.98 8.24 -24.32
N ALA A 427 19.68 9.38 -24.23
CA ALA A 427 20.59 9.84 -25.27
C ALA A 427 21.86 8.97 -25.41
N HIS A 428 22.21 8.17 -24.41
CA HIS A 428 23.40 7.32 -24.45
C HIS A 428 23.12 5.95 -25.07
N CYS A 429 21.88 5.44 -24.98
CA CYS A 429 21.52 4.20 -25.65
C CYS A 429 21.10 4.40 -27.11
N LEU A 430 20.57 5.57 -27.47
CA LEU A 430 20.05 5.81 -28.82
C LEU A 430 21.18 5.92 -29.86
N GLU A 431 21.22 4.97 -30.79
CA GLU A 431 22.23 4.90 -31.84
C GLU A 431 21.69 5.34 -33.21
N SER A 432 20.41 5.09 -33.49
CA SER A 432 19.84 5.39 -34.80
C SER A 432 18.42 5.96 -34.76
N ILE A 433 18.17 6.92 -35.66
CA ILE A 433 16.82 7.44 -35.95
C ILE A 433 16.46 7.14 -37.40
N ILE A 434 15.25 6.61 -37.60
CA ILE A 434 14.63 6.41 -38.90
C ILE A 434 13.32 7.21 -38.92
N ILE A 435 13.22 8.18 -39.81
CA ILE A 435 11.98 8.91 -40.07
C ILE A 435 11.54 8.58 -41.49
N GLN A 436 10.27 8.29 -41.70
CA GLN A 436 9.76 7.95 -43.02
C GLN A 436 8.40 8.56 -43.29
N ARG A 437 8.10 8.80 -44.57
CA ARG A 437 6.78 9.26 -44.99
C ARG A 437 5.69 8.29 -44.52
N ILE A 438 4.56 8.85 -44.08
CA ILE A 438 3.33 8.10 -43.82
C ILE A 438 2.88 7.39 -45.10
N ARG A 439 2.50 6.11 -44.98
CA ARG A 439 2.09 5.31 -46.13
C ARG A 439 0.72 5.74 -46.63
N GLY A 440 0.58 5.85 -47.96
CA GLY A 440 -0.64 6.27 -48.66
C GLY A 440 -0.59 7.73 -49.12
N ILE A 441 0.33 8.54 -48.56
CA ILE A 441 0.51 9.92 -49.03
C ILE A 441 1.39 9.93 -50.29
N ASP A 442 0.74 10.11 -51.43
CA ASP A 442 1.41 10.25 -52.74
C ASP A 442 2.04 11.65 -52.91
N GLU A 443 1.54 12.64 -52.18
CA GLU A 443 2.04 14.02 -52.18
C GLU A 443 3.48 14.10 -51.66
N GLU A 444 4.29 14.95 -52.29
CA GLU A 444 5.63 15.22 -51.79
C GLU A 444 5.58 15.89 -50.41
N CYS A 445 6.25 15.26 -49.45
CA CYS A 445 6.27 15.69 -48.06
C CYS A 445 7.67 16.14 -47.68
N THR A 446 7.74 17.27 -46.99
CA THR A 446 8.96 17.83 -46.43
C THR A 446 9.00 17.64 -44.91
N ILE A 447 10.19 17.72 -44.32
CA ILE A 447 10.39 17.72 -42.87
C ILE A 447 11.45 18.75 -42.47
N ASP A 448 11.15 19.49 -41.40
CA ASP A 448 12.08 20.40 -40.72
C ASP A 448 12.78 19.66 -39.57
N LEU A 449 14.07 19.93 -39.36
CA LEU A 449 14.91 19.28 -38.34
C LEU A 449 15.58 20.29 -37.40
N ASP A 450 15.17 21.56 -37.45
CA ASP A 450 15.77 22.67 -36.70
C ASP A 450 15.66 22.52 -35.18
N GLU A 451 14.58 21.92 -34.68
CA GLU A 451 14.43 21.60 -33.24
C GLU A 451 15.00 20.22 -32.90
N ILE A 452 14.83 19.24 -33.80
CA ILE A 452 15.35 17.88 -33.61
C ILE A 452 16.87 17.88 -33.45
N SER A 453 17.57 18.64 -34.30
CA SER A 453 19.04 18.75 -34.31
C SER A 453 19.64 19.40 -33.05
N LYS A 454 18.83 20.10 -32.26
CA LYS A 454 19.24 20.74 -30.99
C LYS A 454 19.13 19.80 -29.79
N THR A 455 18.56 18.61 -29.95
CA THR A 455 18.37 17.65 -28.86
C THR A 455 19.69 17.03 -28.42
N GLU A 456 19.79 16.65 -27.13
CA GLU A 456 20.96 15.91 -26.63
C GLU A 456 21.13 14.58 -27.38
N GLN A 457 20.00 13.92 -27.66
CA GLN A 457 19.94 12.66 -28.40
C GLN A 457 20.60 12.80 -29.77
N TRP A 458 20.28 13.84 -30.54
CA TRP A 458 20.86 14.08 -31.86
C TRP A 458 22.39 14.12 -31.84
N SER A 459 22.98 14.80 -30.86
CA SER A 459 24.43 14.99 -30.77
C SER A 459 25.24 13.70 -30.59
N LYS A 460 24.60 12.61 -30.13
CA LYS A 460 25.22 11.31 -29.85
C LYS A 460 24.83 10.21 -30.85
N LEU A 461 23.98 10.52 -31.83
CA LEU A 461 23.53 9.55 -32.83
C LEU A 461 24.67 9.08 -33.72
N LYS A 462 24.63 7.79 -34.06
CA LYS A 462 25.53 7.17 -35.04
C LYS A 462 24.89 7.14 -36.42
N ALA A 463 23.58 6.97 -36.52
CA ALA A 463 22.91 6.82 -37.80
C ALA A 463 21.60 7.61 -37.94
N LEU A 464 21.38 8.18 -39.12
CA LEU A 464 20.14 8.85 -39.50
C LEU A 464 19.66 8.32 -40.85
N GLN A 465 18.38 7.96 -40.93
CA GLN A 465 17.71 7.64 -42.19
C GLN A 465 16.40 8.42 -42.31
N ILE A 466 16.22 9.16 -43.40
CA ILE A 466 15.00 9.88 -43.72
C ILE A 466 14.49 9.38 -45.07
N LYS A 467 13.44 8.56 -45.04
CA LYS A 467 12.95 7.84 -46.23
C LYS A 467 11.72 8.50 -46.81
N ASN A 468 11.74 8.73 -48.12
CA ASN A 468 10.64 9.30 -48.89
C ASN A 468 10.18 10.70 -48.39
N LEU A 469 11.05 11.44 -47.69
CA LEU A 469 10.80 12.80 -47.24
C LEU A 469 11.96 13.69 -47.68
N THR A 470 11.63 14.92 -48.04
CA THR A 470 12.62 15.93 -48.44
C THR A 470 12.94 16.82 -47.23
N VAL A 471 14.21 16.87 -46.83
CA VAL A 471 14.65 17.67 -45.68
C VAL A 471 14.94 19.10 -46.11
N ARG A 472 14.37 20.07 -45.39
CA ARG A 472 14.51 21.51 -45.69
C ARG A 472 15.75 22.17 -45.09
N MET A 473 16.21 21.64 -43.97
CA MET A 473 17.39 22.13 -43.26
C MET A 473 18.65 21.89 -44.09
N SER A 474 19.61 22.82 -44.04
CA SER A 474 20.89 22.63 -44.75
C SER A 474 21.72 21.54 -44.08
N ILE A 475 22.50 20.80 -44.87
CA ILE A 475 23.34 19.71 -44.34
C ILE A 475 24.39 20.20 -43.33
N GLN A 476 24.83 21.47 -43.47
CA GLN A 476 25.79 22.09 -42.57
C GLN A 476 25.19 22.34 -41.19
N GLU A 477 23.97 22.88 -41.14
CA GLU A 477 23.27 23.15 -39.88
C GLU A 477 22.90 21.86 -39.13
N MET A 478 22.68 20.75 -39.86
CA MET A 478 22.44 19.44 -39.24
C MET A 478 23.64 18.91 -38.45
N ASN A 479 24.85 19.46 -38.66
CA ASN A 479 26.09 19.05 -38.02
C ASN A 479 26.36 17.53 -38.11
N ILE A 480 26.36 16.99 -39.33
CA ILE A 480 26.37 15.54 -39.58
C ILE A 480 27.75 14.87 -39.39
N LEU A 481 28.77 15.61 -38.96
CA LEU A 481 30.15 15.11 -38.89
C LEU A 481 30.33 13.94 -37.90
N ASN A 482 29.43 13.82 -36.92
CA ASN A 482 29.49 12.76 -35.90
C ASN A 482 28.75 11.48 -36.32
N PHE A 483 28.05 11.47 -37.46
CA PHE A 483 27.28 10.31 -37.91
C PHE A 483 28.16 9.32 -38.68
N GLU A 484 28.07 8.05 -38.29
CA GLU A 484 28.67 6.92 -39.01
C GLU A 484 27.88 6.57 -40.29
N ARG A 485 26.57 6.84 -40.31
CA ARG A 485 25.71 6.55 -41.47
C ARG A 485 24.60 7.59 -41.64
N ILE A 486 24.45 8.11 -42.85
CA ILE A 486 23.37 9.03 -43.21
C ILE A 486 22.74 8.66 -44.56
N ASP A 487 21.40 8.64 -44.61
CA ASP A 487 20.60 8.34 -45.79
C ASP A 487 19.39 9.29 -45.82
N ILE A 488 19.46 10.36 -46.61
CA ILE A 488 18.46 11.45 -46.61
C ILE A 488 18.29 12.05 -48.01
N THR A 489 17.13 12.62 -48.30
CA THR A 489 16.90 13.47 -49.48
C THR A 489 16.85 14.93 -49.05
N LEU A 490 17.62 15.81 -49.69
CA LEU A 490 17.66 17.25 -49.37
C LEU A 490 16.83 18.05 -50.40
N GLU A 491 16.18 19.13 -49.95
CA GLU A 491 15.45 20.05 -50.83
C GLU A 491 16.40 20.84 -51.73
N THR A 492 17.50 21.31 -51.16
CA THR A 492 18.54 22.03 -51.89
C THR A 492 19.93 21.60 -51.42
N MET A 493 20.91 21.68 -52.31
CA MET A 493 22.31 21.43 -52.00
C MET A 493 23.19 22.43 -52.75
N SER A 494 23.96 23.21 -52.01
CA SER A 494 24.94 24.15 -52.56
C SER A 494 26.30 23.48 -52.83
N GLN A 495 27.19 24.16 -53.55
CA GLN A 495 28.57 23.69 -53.76
C GLN A 495 29.36 23.60 -52.43
N GLU A 496 29.03 24.46 -51.47
CA GLU A 496 29.61 24.48 -50.13
C GLU A 496 29.16 23.25 -49.33
N ASP A 497 27.88 22.87 -49.46
CA ASP A 497 27.31 21.65 -48.84
C ASP A 497 28.00 20.38 -49.35
N ILE A 498 28.25 20.28 -50.67
CA ILE A 498 28.99 19.15 -51.25
C ILE A 498 30.41 19.07 -50.64
N THR A 499 31.05 20.24 -50.46
CA THR A 499 32.39 20.32 -49.89
C THR A 499 32.40 19.96 -48.41
N TYR A 500 31.36 20.38 -47.66
CA TYR A 500 31.15 20.02 -46.26
C TYR A 500 30.94 18.50 -46.12
N CYS A 501 30.07 17.90 -46.93
CA CYS A 501 29.85 16.46 -46.95
C CYS A 501 31.17 15.71 -47.13
N ARG A 502 32.01 16.08 -48.10
CA ARG A 502 33.32 15.43 -48.33
C ARG A 502 34.26 15.45 -47.11
N LYS A 503 34.13 16.43 -46.21
CA LYS A 503 34.96 16.50 -44.98
C LYS A 503 34.53 15.51 -43.89
N ALA A 504 33.32 14.96 -43.95
CA ALA A 504 32.78 14.05 -42.94
C ALA A 504 33.40 12.63 -42.96
N SER A 505 34.34 12.33 -43.88
CA SER A 505 35.20 11.13 -43.91
C SER A 505 34.56 9.72 -43.78
N CYS A 506 33.24 9.55 -43.90
CA CYS A 506 32.57 8.23 -43.96
C CYS A 506 32.38 7.68 -45.40
N PHE A 507 33.21 8.07 -46.38
CA PHE A 507 32.87 7.96 -47.81
C PHE A 507 33.24 6.66 -48.54
N GLU A 508 33.55 5.57 -47.85
CA GLU A 508 33.59 4.24 -48.49
C GLU A 508 32.27 3.50 -48.23
N TYR A 509 31.34 3.65 -49.18
CA TYR A 509 30.07 2.91 -49.31
C TYR A 509 29.02 3.15 -48.21
N LYS A 510 28.23 4.25 -48.25
CA LYS A 510 26.82 4.31 -47.72
C LYS A 510 26.15 5.70 -47.70
N LEU A 511 26.68 6.74 -48.35
CA LEU A 511 25.90 7.96 -48.56
C LEU A 511 24.94 7.78 -49.74
N ASN A 512 23.63 7.72 -49.48
CA ASN A 512 22.62 7.95 -50.50
C ASN A 512 21.99 9.32 -50.20
N ILE A 513 22.48 10.35 -50.90
CA ILE A 513 21.89 11.68 -50.85
C ILE A 513 21.37 12.02 -52.24
N GLU A 514 20.05 12.06 -52.34
CA GLU A 514 19.36 12.54 -53.53
C GLU A 514 19.04 14.03 -53.32
N CYS A 515 19.49 14.89 -54.23
CA CYS A 515 19.12 16.29 -54.28
C CYS A 515 18.21 16.51 -55.48
N ARG A 516 17.07 17.17 -55.29
CA ARG A 516 16.21 17.57 -56.41
C ARG A 516 16.78 18.84 -57.05
N GLN A 517 16.86 18.83 -58.38
CA GLN A 517 17.24 20.00 -59.20
C GLN A 517 16.01 20.83 -59.53
#